data_AF-A0A978S5L7-F1
#
_entry.id   AF-A0A978S5L7-F1
#
_cell.length_a   1.000
_cell.length_b   1.000
_cell.length_c   1.000
_cell.angle_alpha   90.00
_cell.angle_beta   90.00
_cell.angle_gamma   90.00
#
_symmetry.space_group_name_H-M   'P 1'
#
loop_
_entity.id
_entity.type
_entity.pdbx_description
1 polymer ?
#
loop_
_entity_poly.entity_id
_entity_poly.type
_entity_poly.pdbx_seq_one_letter_code
_entity_poly.pdbx_strand_id
1 'polypeptide(L)'
;MSDPSGEIEALKQQVLKLQQDQDAIKEYLVKLELDKLSEQVNNALVPAPKPATTLAPTDADNLSEQLDRLEEQIRNGTFPIKIQFAAPKDTSAITPIPATTEIIAPPEPEPEPEPENEEPPVSVEEFWQQYAQERKRDFTGINLRGVNLSGKEIPQINLTGANLKGADLSKSNLKEAKLNQADLRNANLTSANLLAVNLDGANLKGANLQQARANEKTLFPSGFDPVAAGVYLLQPEASLVGADLAGFDFSGATLTGADLQQANLKSANLSNATLIQVNLSGANLTGASLSGSKLILANLSGANLSNTRLDSANLTQANLAGANLTSASLSSANLTQADLSEAKLINANLSSANFTGATLTGINWAGANLDSANLSFLDLSGFNSVGISLRYANFRNSNLSEAKLVNADLSEANLTGANLSGVNWTGSILNSANLSGANLSGANLCGISLQAANLSGANLSDADLRNANLSYANLENANLKGAKVQGANVNKANLKGIVMPDGTKREEEKPEQSE
;
A
#
# COMPACT_ATOMS: atom_id res chain seq x y z
N MET A 1 -32.33 27.15 1.57
CA MET A 1 -32.72 25.73 1.60
C MET A 1 -32.23 25.14 0.30
N SER A 2 -31.26 24.23 0.34
CA SER A 2 -30.69 23.57 -0.84
C SER A 2 -31.68 22.56 -1.41
N ASP A 3 -31.74 22.50 -2.74
CA ASP A 3 -32.66 21.67 -3.52
C ASP A 3 -32.31 20.17 -3.36
N PRO A 4 -33.19 19.35 -2.73
CA PRO A 4 -32.93 17.92 -2.50
C PRO A 4 -32.89 17.08 -3.77
N SER A 5 -33.32 17.63 -4.92
CA SER A 5 -33.39 16.89 -6.18
C SER A 5 -32.02 16.58 -6.79
N GLY A 6 -31.02 17.44 -6.58
CA GLY A 6 -29.66 17.27 -7.09
C GLY A 6 -28.87 16.16 -6.38
N GLU A 7 -29.05 16.00 -5.07
CA GLU A 7 -28.37 14.97 -4.27
C GLU A 7 -28.92 13.56 -4.55
N ILE A 8 -30.23 13.45 -4.81
CA ILE A 8 -30.87 12.17 -5.18
C ILE A 8 -30.38 11.69 -6.55
N GLU A 9 -30.17 12.59 -7.50
CA GLU A 9 -29.70 12.21 -8.84
C GLU A 9 -28.21 11.80 -8.81
N ALA A 10 -27.39 12.44 -7.98
CA ALA A 10 -26.00 12.03 -7.74
C ALA A 10 -25.90 10.64 -7.11
N LEU A 11 -26.77 10.32 -6.13
CA LEU A 11 -26.84 9.00 -5.51
C LEU A 11 -27.28 7.91 -6.49
N LYS A 12 -28.23 8.19 -7.39
CA LYS A 12 -28.65 7.23 -8.43
C LYS A 12 -27.52 6.90 -9.41
N GLN A 13 -26.76 7.91 -9.82
CA GLN A 13 -25.58 7.71 -10.69
C GLN A 13 -24.49 6.89 -9.98
N GLN A 14 -24.31 7.11 -8.67
CA GLN A 14 -23.35 6.35 -7.87
C GLN A 14 -23.77 4.89 -7.67
N VAL A 15 -25.07 4.63 -7.43
CA VAL A 15 -25.61 3.26 -7.36
C VAL A 15 -25.49 2.54 -8.71
N LEU A 16 -25.82 3.22 -9.82
CA LEU A 16 -25.70 2.63 -11.16
C LEU A 16 -24.24 2.25 -11.48
N LYS A 17 -23.29 3.09 -11.08
CA LYS A 17 -21.86 2.81 -11.24
C LYS A 17 -21.40 1.62 -10.37
N LEU A 18 -21.84 1.56 -9.12
CA LEU A 18 -21.55 0.42 -8.24
C LEU A 18 -22.14 -0.89 -8.77
N GLN A 19 -23.29 -0.83 -9.43
CA GLN A 19 -23.93 -2.00 -10.04
C GLN A 19 -23.18 -2.47 -11.29
N GLN A 20 -22.71 -1.53 -12.13
CA GLN A 20 -21.84 -1.83 -13.27
C GLN A 20 -20.49 -2.40 -12.84
N ASP A 21 -19.89 -1.85 -11.78
CA ASP A 21 -18.64 -2.36 -11.19
C ASP A 21 -18.84 -3.79 -10.63
N GLN A 22 -20.00 -4.06 -9.99
CA GLN A 22 -20.33 -5.39 -9.49
C GLN A 22 -20.54 -6.43 -10.61
N ASP A 23 -21.17 -6.03 -11.72
CA ASP A 23 -21.39 -6.92 -12.87
C ASP A 23 -20.08 -7.19 -13.62
N ALA A 24 -19.21 -6.19 -13.75
CA ALA A 24 -17.86 -6.37 -14.29
C ALA A 24 -17.00 -7.32 -13.42
N ILE A 25 -17.12 -7.24 -12.09
CA ILE A 25 -16.45 -8.15 -11.16
C ILE A 25 -16.97 -9.58 -11.32
N LYS A 26 -18.28 -9.78 -11.49
CA LYS A 26 -18.86 -11.11 -11.75
C LYS A 26 -18.37 -11.68 -13.07
N GLU A 27 -18.36 -10.88 -14.14
CA GLU A 27 -17.91 -11.31 -15.47
C GLU A 27 -16.42 -11.71 -15.46
N TYR A 28 -15.60 -10.97 -14.70
CA TYR A 28 -14.19 -11.29 -14.49
C TYR A 28 -13.97 -12.59 -13.68
N LEU A 29 -14.69 -12.79 -12.58
CA LEU A 29 -14.58 -14.02 -11.77
C LEU A 29 -15.03 -15.26 -12.55
N VAL A 30 -16.06 -15.13 -13.38
CA VAL A 30 -16.52 -16.19 -14.28
C VAL A 30 -15.45 -16.55 -15.31
N LYS A 31 -14.80 -15.54 -15.90
CA LYS A 31 -13.71 -15.74 -16.85
C LYS A 31 -12.51 -16.45 -16.21
N LEU A 32 -12.15 -16.08 -14.98
CA LEU A 32 -11.08 -16.71 -14.21
C LEU A 32 -11.33 -18.21 -13.96
N GLU A 33 -12.58 -18.58 -13.65
CA GLU A 33 -12.94 -19.99 -13.41
C GLU A 33 -12.93 -20.81 -14.71
N LEU A 34 -13.37 -20.22 -15.82
CA LEU A 34 -13.32 -20.82 -17.16
C LEU A 34 -11.90 -21.04 -17.67
N ASP A 35 -11.00 -20.08 -17.45
CA ASP A 35 -9.60 -20.18 -17.84
C ASP A 35 -8.89 -21.30 -17.06
N LYS A 36 -9.16 -21.43 -15.75
CA LYS A 36 -8.64 -22.53 -14.92
C LYS A 36 -9.13 -23.90 -15.37
N LEU A 37 -10.41 -24.05 -15.69
CA LEU A 37 -10.95 -25.34 -16.17
C LEU A 37 -10.40 -25.69 -17.56
N SER A 38 -10.28 -24.69 -18.45
CA SER A 38 -9.69 -24.88 -19.78
C SER A 38 -8.24 -25.32 -19.72
N GLU A 39 -7.46 -24.78 -18.78
CA GLU A 39 -6.07 -25.19 -18.54
C GLU A 39 -5.99 -26.64 -18.02
N GLN A 40 -6.90 -27.04 -17.11
CA GLN A 40 -6.98 -28.42 -16.62
C GLN A 40 -7.35 -29.42 -17.73
N VAL A 41 -8.29 -29.07 -18.61
CA VAL A 41 -8.67 -29.88 -19.77
C VAL A 41 -7.50 -30.02 -20.75
N ASN A 42 -6.81 -28.91 -21.05
CA ASN A 42 -5.65 -28.93 -21.94
C ASN A 42 -4.52 -29.80 -21.37
N ASN A 43 -4.27 -29.73 -20.06
CA ASN A 43 -3.27 -30.57 -19.39
C ASN A 43 -3.66 -32.06 -19.36
N ALA A 44 -4.95 -32.38 -19.33
CA ALA A 44 -5.44 -33.78 -19.42
C ALA A 44 -5.35 -34.37 -20.84
N LEU A 45 -5.28 -33.53 -21.88
CA LEU A 45 -5.25 -33.93 -23.30
C LEU A 45 -3.83 -34.08 -23.89
N VAL A 46 -2.77 -33.69 -23.16
CA VAL A 46 -1.37 -33.89 -23.60
C VAL A 46 -0.94 -35.34 -23.35
N PRO A 47 -0.63 -36.15 -24.38
CA PRO A 47 -0.17 -37.52 -24.15
C PRO A 47 1.28 -37.52 -23.67
N ALA A 48 1.52 -37.96 -22.44
CA ALA A 48 2.87 -38.28 -21.95
C ALA A 48 3.46 -39.47 -22.75
N PRO A 49 4.79 -39.52 -22.99
CA PRO A 49 5.43 -40.70 -23.53
C PRO A 49 5.38 -41.82 -22.48
N LYS A 50 4.52 -42.82 -22.71
CA LYS A 50 4.35 -43.98 -21.81
C LYS A 50 5.60 -44.87 -21.78
N PRO A 51 5.76 -45.61 -20.66
CA PRO A 51 5.35 -47.01 -20.72
C PRO A 51 4.25 -47.34 -19.70
N ALA A 52 3.26 -48.08 -20.20
CA ALA A 52 2.34 -49.01 -19.54
C ALA A 52 1.90 -48.75 -18.07
N THR A 53 0.86 -47.92 -17.92
CA THR A 53 -0.33 -48.27 -17.13
C THR A 53 -1.56 -47.59 -17.75
N THR A 54 -2.68 -48.31 -17.79
CA THR A 54 -3.95 -47.90 -18.39
C THR A 54 -4.63 -46.81 -17.55
N LEU A 55 -4.64 -45.56 -18.02
CA LEU A 55 -5.56 -44.52 -17.58
C LEU A 55 -6.91 -44.77 -18.26
N ALA A 56 -7.98 -44.85 -17.45
CA ALA A 56 -9.33 -45.14 -17.92
C ALA A 56 -9.96 -43.89 -18.58
N PRO A 57 -10.87 -44.04 -19.56
CA PRO A 57 -11.47 -42.93 -20.33
C PRO A 57 -12.42 -42.02 -19.52
N THR A 58 -12.50 -42.14 -18.20
CA THR A 58 -13.58 -41.58 -17.37
C THR A 58 -13.33 -40.18 -16.81
N ASP A 59 -12.09 -39.68 -16.83
CA ASP A 59 -11.74 -38.41 -16.16
C ASP A 59 -11.89 -37.18 -17.06
N ALA A 60 -11.63 -37.30 -18.36
CA ALA A 60 -11.80 -36.21 -19.33
C ALA A 60 -13.28 -35.94 -19.65
N ASP A 61 -14.08 -36.99 -19.76
CA ASP A 61 -15.53 -36.88 -20.01
C ASP A 61 -16.25 -36.19 -18.82
N ASN A 62 -15.77 -36.41 -17.58
CA ASN A 62 -16.30 -35.78 -16.37
C ASN A 62 -15.94 -34.28 -16.29
N LEU A 63 -14.75 -33.87 -16.73
CA LEU A 63 -14.38 -32.45 -16.81
C LEU A 63 -15.15 -31.70 -17.89
N SER A 64 -15.38 -32.33 -19.05
CA SER A 64 -16.18 -31.74 -20.12
C SER A 64 -17.63 -31.53 -19.67
N GLU A 65 -18.22 -32.51 -18.97
CA GLU A 65 -19.58 -32.39 -18.44
C GLU A 65 -19.68 -31.32 -17.32
N GLN A 66 -18.61 -31.10 -16.57
CA GLN A 66 -18.52 -30.02 -15.58
C GLN A 66 -18.44 -28.63 -16.25
N LEU A 67 -17.71 -28.50 -17.35
CA LEU A 67 -17.65 -27.27 -18.16
C LEU A 67 -19.02 -26.92 -18.73
N ASP A 68 -19.71 -27.88 -19.33
CA ASP A 68 -21.03 -27.67 -19.93
C ASP A 68 -22.08 -27.24 -18.89
N ARG A 69 -22.05 -27.86 -17.69
CA ARG A 69 -22.93 -27.49 -16.57
C ARG A 69 -22.63 -26.10 -16.01
N LEU A 70 -21.35 -25.69 -16.00
CA LEU A 70 -20.93 -24.36 -15.57
C LEU A 70 -21.44 -23.29 -16.55
N GLU A 71 -21.27 -23.52 -17.86
CA GLU A 71 -21.78 -22.63 -18.91
C GLU A 71 -23.31 -22.50 -18.86
N GLU A 72 -24.03 -23.58 -18.55
CA GLU A 72 -25.48 -23.57 -18.41
C GLU A 72 -25.95 -22.80 -17.16
N GLN A 73 -25.25 -22.94 -16.02
CA GLN A 73 -25.53 -22.18 -14.80
C GLN A 73 -25.26 -20.68 -14.97
N ILE A 74 -24.23 -20.31 -15.73
CA ILE A 74 -23.90 -18.92 -16.10
C ILE A 74 -25.00 -18.35 -17.00
N ARG A 75 -25.42 -19.08 -18.04
CA ARG A 75 -26.47 -18.66 -18.97
C ARG A 75 -27.82 -18.44 -18.27
N ASN A 76 -28.09 -19.20 -17.23
CA ASN A 76 -29.33 -19.14 -16.46
C ASN A 76 -29.24 -18.25 -15.20
N GLY A 77 -28.10 -17.58 -14.95
CA GLY A 77 -27.93 -16.65 -13.83
C GLY A 77 -28.03 -17.29 -12.44
N THR A 78 -27.79 -18.60 -12.33
CA THR A 78 -27.98 -19.39 -11.09
C THR A 78 -26.67 -19.74 -10.38
N PHE A 79 -25.55 -19.17 -10.82
CA PHE A 79 -24.22 -19.47 -10.29
C PHE A 79 -24.09 -19.07 -8.81
N PRO A 80 -23.91 -20.03 -7.88
CA PRO A 80 -23.81 -19.72 -6.46
C PRO A 80 -22.40 -19.25 -6.11
N ILE A 81 -22.24 -17.99 -5.73
CA ILE A 81 -20.98 -17.47 -5.19
C ILE A 81 -20.80 -18.01 -3.77
N LYS A 82 -19.97 -19.05 -3.59
CA LYS A 82 -19.43 -19.44 -2.29
C LYS A 82 -17.95 -19.11 -2.23
N ILE A 83 -17.62 -18.03 -1.54
CA ILE A 83 -16.23 -17.71 -1.18
C ILE A 83 -15.85 -18.62 -0.02
N GLN A 84 -14.99 -19.61 -0.28
CA GLN A 84 -14.44 -20.47 0.76
C GLN A 84 -12.92 -20.23 0.81
N PHE A 85 -12.45 -19.61 1.89
CA PHE A 85 -11.03 -19.49 2.18
C PHE A 85 -10.47 -20.90 2.45
N ALA A 86 -9.57 -21.38 1.60
CA ALA A 86 -8.83 -22.59 1.87
C ALA A 86 -7.83 -22.33 3.01
N ALA A 87 -7.93 -23.11 4.09
CA ALA A 87 -6.96 -23.10 5.18
C ALA A 87 -5.57 -23.52 4.67
N PRO A 88 -4.47 -23.03 5.27
CA PRO A 88 -3.12 -23.30 4.81
C PRO A 88 -2.82 -24.80 4.90
N LYS A 89 -2.27 -25.37 3.81
CA LYS A 89 -1.75 -26.74 3.83
C LYS A 89 -0.51 -26.78 4.72
N ASP A 90 -0.55 -27.70 5.67
CA ASP A 90 0.53 -28.07 6.57
C ASP A 90 1.76 -28.51 5.74
N THR A 91 2.87 -27.78 5.86
CA THR A 91 4.14 -28.05 5.16
C THR A 91 5.16 -28.75 6.06
N SER A 92 4.71 -29.54 7.04
CA SER A 92 5.58 -30.41 7.82
C SER A 92 5.76 -31.80 7.18
N ALA A 93 6.51 -31.88 6.08
CA ALA A 93 7.15 -33.14 5.65
C ALA A 93 8.18 -32.89 4.54
N ILE A 94 9.36 -32.36 4.92
CA ILE A 94 10.56 -32.54 4.10
C ILE A 94 11.49 -33.44 4.91
N THR A 95 11.61 -34.70 4.50
CA THR A 95 12.62 -35.61 5.03
C THR A 95 13.98 -35.29 4.41
N PRO A 96 15.10 -35.46 5.14
CA PRO A 96 16.42 -35.20 4.59
C PRO A 96 16.80 -36.29 3.58
N ILE A 97 17.25 -35.89 2.39
CA ILE A 97 17.89 -36.75 1.41
C ILE A 97 19.31 -37.08 1.91
N PRO A 98 19.75 -38.35 1.93
CA PRO A 98 21.07 -38.71 2.44
C PRO A 98 22.19 -38.24 1.51
N ALA A 99 23.29 -37.83 2.12
CA ALA A 99 24.50 -37.42 1.44
C ALA A 99 25.27 -38.63 0.85
N THR A 100 26.09 -38.30 -0.15
CA THR A 100 27.17 -39.08 -0.77
C THR A 100 26.78 -40.20 -1.73
N THR A 101 26.78 -39.88 -3.03
CA THR A 101 27.32 -40.76 -4.05
C THR A 101 28.12 -39.87 -5.02
N GLU A 102 29.41 -40.16 -5.19
CA GLU A 102 30.28 -39.47 -6.14
C GLU A 102 29.68 -39.59 -7.55
N ILE A 103 29.19 -38.47 -8.07
CA ILE A 103 28.87 -38.33 -9.50
C ILE A 103 30.15 -37.81 -10.15
N ILE A 104 30.81 -38.68 -10.90
CA ILE A 104 31.86 -38.30 -11.84
C ILE A 104 31.24 -37.27 -12.80
N ALA A 105 31.81 -36.06 -12.80
CA ALA A 105 31.38 -35.00 -13.70
C ALA A 105 31.43 -35.48 -15.16
N PRO A 106 30.38 -35.27 -15.96
CA PRO A 106 30.51 -35.47 -17.40
C PRO A 106 31.60 -34.52 -17.92
N PRO A 107 32.41 -34.94 -18.89
CA PRO A 107 33.48 -34.10 -19.43
C PRO A 107 32.91 -32.78 -19.93
N GLU A 108 33.61 -31.67 -19.63
CA GLU A 108 33.32 -30.36 -20.19
C GLU A 108 33.11 -30.49 -21.71
N PRO A 109 32.05 -29.90 -22.29
CA PRO A 109 31.89 -29.90 -23.74
C PRO A 109 33.11 -29.19 -24.35
N GLU A 110 33.74 -29.85 -25.32
CA GLU A 110 34.86 -29.27 -26.08
C GLU A 110 34.49 -27.87 -26.59
N PRO A 111 35.42 -26.90 -26.56
CA PRO A 111 35.16 -25.57 -27.07
C PRO A 111 34.74 -25.65 -28.54
N GLU A 112 33.55 -25.13 -28.85
CA GLU A 112 33.10 -24.96 -30.25
C GLU A 112 34.22 -24.25 -31.04
N PRO A 113 34.61 -24.76 -32.22
CA PRO A 113 35.71 -24.18 -33.00
C PRO A 113 35.42 -22.71 -33.31
N GLU A 114 36.38 -21.83 -33.04
CA GLU A 114 36.25 -20.41 -33.34
C GLU A 114 36.13 -20.20 -34.86
N PRO A 115 35.11 -19.49 -35.35
CA PRO A 115 35.02 -19.16 -36.76
C PRO A 115 36.18 -18.23 -37.14
N GLU A 116 37.01 -18.65 -38.09
CA GLU A 116 38.27 -18.02 -38.51
C GLU A 116 38.12 -16.63 -39.17
N ASN A 117 36.96 -15.96 -39.07
CA ASN A 117 36.65 -14.69 -39.77
C ASN A 117 35.86 -13.66 -38.92
N GLU A 118 35.87 -13.73 -37.58
CA GLU A 118 35.26 -12.67 -36.76
C GLU A 118 36.16 -11.42 -36.69
N GLU A 119 35.62 -10.23 -36.99
CA GLU A 119 36.31 -8.95 -36.72
C GLU A 119 36.78 -8.89 -35.26
N PRO A 120 37.94 -8.30 -34.94
CA PRO A 120 38.42 -8.24 -33.57
C PRO A 120 37.41 -7.47 -32.67
N PRO A 121 37.24 -7.88 -31.40
CA PRO A 121 36.33 -7.19 -30.49
C PRO A 121 36.81 -5.76 -30.24
N VAL A 122 35.86 -4.83 -30.22
CA VAL A 122 36.09 -3.41 -29.89
C VAL A 122 36.44 -3.31 -28.40
N SER A 123 37.45 -2.50 -28.08
CA SER A 123 37.86 -2.27 -26.69
C SER A 123 36.77 -1.54 -25.90
N VAL A 124 36.73 -1.73 -24.58
CA VAL A 124 35.76 -1.06 -23.72
C VAL A 124 35.94 0.47 -23.75
N GLU A 125 37.19 0.95 -23.84
CA GLU A 125 37.52 2.37 -23.95
C GLU A 125 36.99 2.99 -25.25
N GLU A 126 37.20 2.30 -26.38
CA GLU A 126 36.71 2.75 -27.69
C GLU A 126 35.18 2.78 -27.72
N PHE A 127 34.54 1.73 -27.19
CA PHE A 127 33.09 1.71 -27.02
C PHE A 127 32.60 2.91 -26.18
N TRP A 128 33.25 3.19 -25.04
CA TRP A 128 32.86 4.32 -24.18
C TRP A 128 33.11 5.68 -24.82
N GLN A 129 34.17 5.83 -25.59
CA GLN A 129 34.44 7.07 -26.33
C GLN A 129 33.30 7.36 -27.31
N GLN A 130 32.91 6.37 -28.12
CA GLN A 130 31.80 6.50 -29.06
C GLN A 130 30.47 6.74 -28.33
N TYR A 131 30.18 5.99 -27.26
CA TYR A 131 28.90 6.10 -26.56
C TYR A 131 28.76 7.41 -25.76
N ALA A 132 29.78 7.80 -25.00
CA ALA A 132 29.71 8.92 -24.06
C ALA A 132 30.15 10.25 -24.68
N GLN A 133 31.24 10.27 -25.47
CA GLN A 133 31.77 11.51 -26.05
C GLN A 133 31.08 11.84 -27.36
N GLU A 134 30.97 10.86 -28.26
CA GLU A 134 30.35 11.05 -29.58
C GLU A 134 28.83 10.92 -29.55
N ARG A 135 28.26 10.52 -28.40
CA ARG A 135 26.82 10.29 -28.20
C ARG A 135 26.23 9.30 -29.19
N LYS A 136 27.04 8.39 -29.74
CA LYS A 136 26.59 7.31 -30.59
C LYS A 136 25.64 6.41 -29.78
N ARG A 137 24.54 6.01 -30.40
CA ARG A 137 23.55 5.07 -29.82
C ARG A 137 23.33 3.85 -30.69
N ASP A 138 23.73 3.92 -31.96
CA ASP A 138 23.62 2.82 -32.89
C ASP A 138 24.94 2.07 -33.01
N PHE A 139 24.94 0.84 -32.54
CA PHE A 139 26.04 -0.12 -32.54
C PHE A 139 25.58 -1.44 -33.15
N THR A 140 24.70 -1.39 -34.14
CA THR A 140 24.23 -2.58 -34.87
C THR A 140 25.41 -3.41 -35.38
N GLY A 141 25.41 -4.70 -35.09
CA GLY A 141 26.44 -5.65 -35.54
C GLY A 141 27.81 -5.53 -34.87
N ILE A 142 27.97 -4.67 -33.85
CA ILE A 142 29.28 -4.48 -33.21
C ILE A 142 29.81 -5.78 -32.58
N ASN A 143 31.12 -6.01 -32.64
CA ASN A 143 31.77 -7.03 -31.84
C ASN A 143 32.20 -6.49 -30.46
N LEU A 144 31.51 -6.93 -29.41
CA LEU A 144 31.77 -6.64 -28.00
C LEU A 144 32.01 -7.93 -27.20
N ARG A 145 32.56 -8.97 -27.84
CA ARG A 145 32.86 -10.26 -27.21
C ARG A 145 33.74 -10.07 -25.96
N GLY A 146 33.29 -10.60 -24.83
CA GLY A 146 34.01 -10.55 -23.55
C GLY A 146 34.12 -9.15 -22.90
N VAL A 147 33.40 -8.14 -23.40
CA VAL A 147 33.49 -6.79 -22.85
C VAL A 147 32.98 -6.73 -21.40
N ASN A 148 33.59 -5.89 -20.56
CA ASN A 148 33.07 -5.60 -19.23
C ASN A 148 32.29 -4.28 -19.22
N LEU A 149 30.97 -4.39 -19.13
CA LEU A 149 30.01 -3.30 -19.00
C LEU A 149 29.21 -3.40 -17.69
N SER A 150 29.77 -4.06 -16.67
CA SER A 150 29.12 -4.22 -15.37
C SER A 150 28.81 -2.86 -14.72
N GLY A 151 27.59 -2.70 -14.23
CA GLY A 151 27.10 -1.49 -13.55
C GLY A 151 26.99 -0.25 -14.44
N LYS A 152 27.10 -0.39 -15.76
CA LYS A 152 27.10 0.74 -16.69
C LYS A 152 25.70 1.17 -17.10
N GLU A 153 25.51 2.47 -17.27
CA GLU A 153 24.27 3.10 -17.69
C GLU A 153 24.22 3.26 -19.22
N ILE A 154 23.61 2.29 -19.91
CA ILE A 154 23.48 2.25 -21.38
C ILE A 154 22.03 2.07 -21.87
N PRO A 155 21.06 2.86 -21.37
CA PRO A 155 19.67 2.73 -21.79
C PRO A 155 19.48 3.14 -23.26
N GLN A 156 18.44 2.60 -23.90
CA GLN A 156 18.01 2.93 -25.27
C GLN A 156 19.08 2.71 -26.36
N ILE A 157 20.14 1.97 -26.05
CA ILE A 157 21.20 1.64 -27.02
C ILE A 157 20.69 0.64 -28.06
N ASN A 158 21.12 0.78 -29.31
CA ASN A 158 20.88 -0.22 -30.34
C ASN A 158 22.11 -1.12 -30.53
N LEU A 159 21.98 -2.36 -30.07
CA LEU A 159 22.94 -3.46 -30.16
C LEU A 159 22.35 -4.62 -30.99
N THR A 160 21.47 -4.32 -31.95
CA THR A 160 20.88 -5.32 -32.84
C THR A 160 21.99 -6.14 -33.51
N GLY A 161 21.92 -7.46 -33.42
CA GLY A 161 22.90 -8.36 -34.03
C GLY A 161 24.32 -8.27 -33.49
N ALA A 162 24.56 -7.59 -32.36
CA ALA A 162 25.88 -7.47 -31.77
C ALA A 162 26.41 -8.82 -31.24
N ASN A 163 27.72 -9.02 -31.29
CA ASN A 163 28.39 -10.14 -30.61
C ASN A 163 28.74 -9.72 -29.18
N LEU A 164 27.99 -10.24 -28.20
CA LEU A 164 28.17 -10.02 -26.76
C LEU A 164 28.51 -11.34 -26.03
N LYS A 165 29.03 -12.33 -26.76
CA LYS A 165 29.39 -13.63 -26.20
C LYS A 165 30.39 -13.43 -25.05
N GLY A 166 30.07 -13.98 -23.88
CA GLY A 166 30.89 -13.88 -22.67
C GLY A 166 31.02 -12.46 -22.07
N ALA A 167 30.23 -11.48 -22.54
CA ALA A 167 30.27 -10.13 -21.99
C ALA A 167 29.74 -10.10 -20.54
N ASP A 168 30.33 -9.23 -19.71
CA ASP A 168 29.81 -8.92 -18.38
C ASP A 168 28.92 -7.68 -18.43
N LEU A 169 27.62 -7.90 -18.37
CA LEU A 169 26.54 -6.90 -18.33
C LEU A 169 25.87 -6.86 -16.95
N SER A 170 26.48 -7.46 -15.91
CA SER A 170 25.89 -7.53 -14.58
C SER A 170 25.57 -6.14 -14.02
N LYS A 171 24.41 -5.96 -13.40
CA LYS A 171 23.95 -4.68 -12.83
C LYS A 171 23.88 -3.51 -13.81
N SER A 172 24.10 -3.74 -15.10
CA SER A 172 24.02 -2.69 -16.12
C SER A 172 22.58 -2.24 -16.29
N ASN A 173 22.40 -0.97 -16.66
CA ASN A 173 21.11 -0.45 -17.06
C ASN A 173 20.97 -0.50 -18.59
N LEU A 174 20.24 -1.50 -19.07
CA LEU A 174 19.93 -1.71 -20.48
C LEU A 174 18.51 -1.28 -20.84
N LYS A 175 17.79 -0.57 -19.96
CA LYS A 175 16.37 -0.22 -20.17
C LYS A 175 16.12 0.30 -21.59
N GLU A 176 15.12 -0.26 -22.27
CA GLU A 176 14.72 0.09 -23.65
C GLU A 176 15.79 -0.15 -24.72
N ALA A 177 16.86 -0.90 -24.43
CA ALA A 177 17.85 -1.29 -25.43
C ALA A 177 17.27 -2.26 -26.48
N LYS A 178 17.84 -2.22 -27.67
CA LYS A 178 17.58 -3.18 -28.75
C LYS A 178 18.73 -4.18 -28.82
N LEU A 179 18.45 -5.42 -28.47
CA LEU A 179 19.36 -6.56 -28.48
C LEU A 179 18.83 -7.69 -29.37
N ASN A 180 17.86 -7.39 -30.23
CA ASN A 180 17.28 -8.38 -31.13
C ASN A 180 18.37 -9.00 -32.02
N GLN A 181 18.34 -10.32 -32.14
CA GLN A 181 19.33 -11.13 -32.88
C GLN A 181 20.78 -11.04 -32.34
N ALA A 182 21.02 -10.47 -31.16
CA ALA A 182 22.36 -10.41 -30.57
C ALA A 182 22.83 -11.79 -30.07
N ASP A 183 24.14 -12.05 -30.11
CA ASP A 183 24.74 -13.24 -29.50
C ASP A 183 25.14 -12.95 -28.05
N LEU A 184 24.40 -13.48 -27.08
CA LEU A 184 24.61 -13.32 -25.65
C LEU A 184 25.07 -14.62 -24.99
N ARG A 185 25.61 -15.58 -25.76
CA ARG A 185 26.07 -16.86 -25.22
C ARG A 185 27.05 -16.64 -24.07
N ASN A 186 26.81 -17.31 -22.94
CA ASN A 186 27.64 -17.21 -21.73
C ASN A 186 27.82 -15.80 -21.17
N ALA A 187 26.99 -14.82 -21.56
CA ALA A 187 27.05 -13.47 -21.01
C ALA A 187 26.51 -13.45 -19.57
N ASN A 188 27.06 -12.56 -18.74
CA ASN A 188 26.58 -12.33 -17.38
C ASN A 188 25.62 -11.13 -17.36
N LEU A 189 24.32 -11.37 -17.14
CA LEU A 189 23.29 -10.33 -16.99
C LEU A 189 22.72 -10.28 -15.56
N THR A 190 23.44 -10.81 -14.58
CA THR A 190 22.98 -10.83 -13.19
C THR A 190 22.57 -9.44 -12.71
N SER A 191 21.37 -9.31 -12.15
CA SER A 191 20.80 -8.05 -11.68
C SER A 191 20.71 -6.93 -12.74
N ALA A 192 20.81 -7.23 -14.04
CA ALA A 192 20.72 -6.22 -15.09
C ALA A 192 19.29 -5.64 -15.19
N ASN A 193 19.20 -4.37 -15.62
CA ASN A 193 17.93 -3.73 -15.94
C ASN A 193 17.51 -4.06 -17.37
N LEU A 194 16.61 -5.01 -17.57
CA LEU A 194 16.09 -5.42 -18.88
C LEU A 194 14.69 -4.86 -19.16
N LEU A 195 14.24 -3.86 -18.40
CA LEU A 195 12.91 -3.26 -18.58
C LEU A 195 12.73 -2.74 -20.02
N ALA A 196 11.69 -3.24 -20.70
CA ALA A 196 11.37 -2.90 -22.08
C ALA A 196 12.51 -3.17 -23.10
N VAL A 197 13.43 -4.08 -22.78
CA VAL A 197 14.49 -4.49 -23.72
C VAL A 197 13.92 -5.42 -24.79
N ASN A 198 14.34 -5.23 -26.03
CA ASN A 198 14.04 -6.18 -27.09
C ASN A 198 15.17 -7.20 -27.23
N LEU A 199 14.97 -8.43 -26.76
CA LEU A 199 15.85 -9.59 -26.93
C LEU A 199 15.31 -10.59 -27.99
N ASP A 200 14.35 -10.19 -28.84
CA ASP A 200 13.75 -11.10 -29.80
C ASP A 200 14.81 -11.73 -30.73
N GLY A 201 14.81 -13.06 -30.80
CA GLY A 201 15.80 -13.86 -31.53
C GLY A 201 17.26 -13.78 -31.01
N ALA A 202 17.52 -13.16 -29.86
CA ALA A 202 18.85 -13.18 -29.25
C ALA A 202 19.23 -14.60 -28.77
N ASN A 203 20.52 -14.94 -28.85
CA ASN A 203 21.02 -16.23 -28.37
C ASN A 203 21.44 -16.14 -26.89
N LEU A 204 20.60 -16.63 -25.98
CA LEU A 204 20.83 -16.62 -24.53
C LEU A 204 21.43 -17.92 -23.98
N LYS A 205 21.92 -18.84 -24.82
CA LYS A 205 22.45 -20.13 -24.35
C LYS A 205 23.61 -19.93 -23.37
N GLY A 206 23.44 -20.41 -22.13
CA GLY A 206 24.45 -20.28 -21.06
C GLY A 206 24.54 -18.89 -20.42
N ALA A 207 23.70 -17.93 -20.83
CA ALA A 207 23.68 -16.61 -20.19
C ALA A 207 23.14 -16.70 -18.75
N ASN A 208 23.69 -15.91 -17.84
CA ASN A 208 23.23 -15.83 -16.45
C ASN A 208 22.32 -14.61 -16.25
N LEU A 209 21.02 -14.81 -16.11
CA LEU A 209 20.03 -13.73 -15.92
C LEU A 209 19.49 -13.66 -14.47
N GLN A 210 20.15 -14.29 -13.50
CA GLN A 210 19.66 -14.31 -12.12
C GLN A 210 19.46 -12.89 -11.60
N GLN A 211 18.27 -12.61 -11.06
CA GLN A 211 17.83 -11.32 -10.54
C GLN A 211 17.78 -10.18 -11.57
N ALA A 212 17.97 -10.47 -12.87
CA ALA A 212 17.70 -9.49 -13.91
C ALA A 212 16.22 -9.08 -13.86
N ARG A 213 15.92 -7.86 -14.30
CA ARG A 213 14.58 -7.26 -14.15
C ARG A 213 13.95 -7.06 -15.50
N ALA A 214 12.73 -7.53 -15.68
CA ALA A 214 11.98 -7.33 -16.92
C ALA A 214 10.53 -6.96 -16.59
N ASN A 215 9.81 -6.39 -17.54
CA ASN A 215 8.38 -6.10 -17.44
C ASN A 215 7.65 -6.61 -18.69
N GLU A 216 6.34 -6.35 -18.78
CA GLU A 216 5.49 -6.79 -19.89
C GLU A 216 5.92 -6.27 -21.27
N LYS A 217 6.80 -5.26 -21.33
CA LYS A 217 7.34 -4.70 -22.57
C LYS A 217 8.65 -5.36 -23.01
N THR A 218 9.21 -6.22 -22.18
CA THR A 218 10.48 -6.90 -22.46
C THR A 218 10.20 -8.09 -23.38
N LEU A 219 10.86 -8.13 -24.54
CA LEU A 219 10.65 -9.18 -25.53
C LEU A 219 11.76 -10.21 -25.40
N PHE A 220 11.48 -11.39 -24.85
CA PHE A 220 12.44 -12.49 -24.79
C PHE A 220 12.42 -13.32 -26.09
N PRO A 221 13.50 -14.09 -26.38
CA PRO A 221 13.49 -15.04 -27.49
C PRO A 221 12.34 -16.05 -27.39
N SER A 222 11.79 -16.47 -28.53
CA SER A 222 10.73 -17.49 -28.56
C SER A 222 11.16 -18.77 -27.82
N GLY A 223 10.31 -19.26 -26.93
CA GLY A 223 10.56 -20.47 -26.12
C GLY A 223 11.48 -20.26 -24.91
N PHE A 224 11.95 -19.04 -24.64
CA PHE A 224 12.71 -18.73 -23.44
C PHE A 224 11.78 -18.47 -22.24
N ASP A 225 12.01 -19.20 -21.14
CA ASP A 225 11.31 -18.96 -19.87
C ASP A 225 12.16 -18.03 -18.97
N PRO A 226 11.79 -16.75 -18.84
CA PRO A 226 12.53 -15.81 -18.02
C PRO A 226 12.44 -16.13 -16.52
N VAL A 227 11.33 -16.68 -16.04
CA VAL A 227 11.15 -17.00 -14.62
C VAL A 227 12.06 -18.16 -14.24
N ALA A 228 12.10 -19.22 -15.06
CA ALA A 228 13.04 -20.34 -14.86
C ALA A 228 14.52 -19.90 -14.95
N ALA A 229 14.81 -18.85 -15.73
CA ALA A 229 16.14 -18.24 -15.80
C ALA A 229 16.49 -17.34 -14.60
N GLY A 230 15.58 -17.16 -13.64
CA GLY A 230 15.77 -16.34 -12.44
C GLY A 230 15.52 -14.86 -12.63
N VAL A 231 14.81 -14.46 -13.69
CA VAL A 231 14.42 -13.06 -13.95
C VAL A 231 13.26 -12.68 -13.05
N TYR A 232 13.34 -11.49 -12.43
CA TYR A 232 12.23 -10.85 -11.76
C TYR A 232 11.33 -10.15 -12.78
N LEU A 233 10.17 -10.75 -13.06
CA LEU A 233 9.13 -10.15 -13.89
C LEU A 233 8.31 -9.14 -13.08
N LEU A 234 8.37 -7.87 -13.46
CA LEU A 234 7.68 -6.76 -12.82
C LEU A 234 6.37 -6.50 -13.56
N GLN A 235 5.36 -7.30 -13.25
CA GLN A 235 4.05 -7.27 -13.89
C GLN A 235 2.95 -7.59 -12.85
N PRO A 236 1.66 -7.38 -13.18
CA PRO A 236 0.56 -7.84 -12.35
C PRO A 236 0.69 -9.33 -12.01
N GLU A 237 0.28 -9.71 -10.80
CA GLU A 237 0.24 -11.09 -10.31
C GLU A 237 1.60 -11.81 -10.25
N ALA A 238 2.71 -11.08 -10.46
CA ALA A 238 4.05 -11.66 -10.37
C ALA A 238 4.34 -12.19 -8.95
N SER A 239 4.91 -13.39 -8.88
CA SER A 239 5.44 -13.94 -7.63
C SER A 239 6.89 -13.47 -7.43
N LEU A 240 7.08 -12.63 -6.41
CA LEU A 240 8.35 -12.03 -5.98
C LEU A 240 8.57 -12.29 -4.47
N VAL A 241 8.04 -13.41 -3.96
CA VAL A 241 8.16 -13.82 -2.56
C VAL A 241 9.62 -13.92 -2.15
N GLY A 242 10.00 -13.19 -1.10
CA GLY A 242 11.37 -13.17 -0.58
C GLY A 242 12.41 -12.57 -1.52
N ALA A 243 12.01 -11.96 -2.64
CA ALA A 243 12.93 -11.40 -3.60
C ALA A 243 13.76 -10.26 -3.00
N ASP A 244 15.04 -10.16 -3.39
CA ASP A 244 15.87 -9.02 -3.03
C ASP A 244 15.70 -7.91 -4.07
N LEU A 245 14.92 -6.89 -3.69
CA LEU A 245 14.50 -5.77 -4.53
C LEU A 245 14.97 -4.43 -3.92
N ALA A 246 16.01 -4.48 -3.08
CA ALA A 246 16.50 -3.31 -2.38
C ALA A 246 17.00 -2.23 -3.35
N GLY A 247 16.57 -0.99 -3.13
CA GLY A 247 16.94 0.16 -3.96
C GLY A 247 16.37 0.14 -5.37
N PHE A 248 15.49 -0.81 -5.72
CA PHE A 248 14.94 -0.88 -7.06
C PHE A 248 13.99 0.29 -7.35
N ASP A 249 14.00 0.73 -8.60
CA ASP A 249 13.06 1.72 -9.11
C ASP A 249 11.85 1.04 -9.75
N PHE A 250 10.73 1.10 -9.02
CA PHE A 250 9.38 0.70 -9.39
C PHE A 250 8.47 1.92 -9.59
N SER A 251 9.02 3.11 -9.79
CA SER A 251 8.17 4.31 -9.90
C SER A 251 7.21 4.20 -11.09
N GLY A 252 5.92 4.40 -10.81
CA GLY A 252 4.84 4.22 -11.78
C GLY A 252 4.62 2.78 -12.25
N ALA A 253 5.29 1.78 -11.69
CA ALA A 253 5.11 0.38 -12.06
C ALA A 253 3.68 -0.10 -11.71
N THR A 254 3.20 -1.09 -12.47
CA THR A 254 1.92 -1.76 -12.18
C THR A 254 2.20 -3.17 -11.68
N LEU A 255 1.98 -3.39 -10.39
CA LEU A 255 2.19 -4.67 -9.70
C LEU A 255 0.90 -5.10 -8.99
N THR A 256 -0.25 -4.84 -9.62
CA THR A 256 -1.56 -5.23 -9.09
C THR A 256 -1.59 -6.74 -8.82
N GLY A 257 -1.98 -7.13 -7.61
CA GLY A 257 -2.06 -8.53 -7.19
C GLY A 257 -0.72 -9.25 -7.07
N ALA A 258 0.42 -8.57 -7.24
CA ALA A 258 1.72 -9.21 -7.12
C ALA A 258 1.97 -9.72 -5.69
N ASP A 259 2.67 -10.85 -5.58
CA ASP A 259 3.04 -11.44 -4.31
C ASP A 259 4.48 -11.05 -3.95
N LEU A 260 4.63 -10.11 -3.03
CA LEU A 260 5.88 -9.57 -2.50
C LEU A 260 6.06 -9.94 -1.01
N GLN A 261 5.44 -11.04 -0.56
CA GLN A 261 5.59 -11.53 0.80
C GLN A 261 7.06 -11.66 1.18
N GLN A 262 7.43 -11.13 2.36
CA GLN A 262 8.80 -11.19 2.88
C GLN A 262 9.89 -10.60 1.95
N ALA A 263 9.51 -9.88 0.88
CA ALA A 263 10.48 -9.30 -0.05
C ALA A 263 11.30 -8.20 0.63
N ASN A 264 12.56 -8.06 0.22
CA ASN A 264 13.41 -6.96 0.65
C ASN A 264 13.25 -5.78 -0.31
N LEU A 265 12.45 -4.79 0.08
CA LEU A 265 12.18 -3.55 -0.66
C LEU A 265 12.86 -2.34 -0.01
N LYS A 266 13.90 -2.57 0.79
CA LYS A 266 14.62 -1.52 1.50
C LYS A 266 15.07 -0.43 0.53
N SER A 267 14.72 0.82 0.82
CA SER A 267 15.05 1.98 0.00
C SER A 267 14.57 1.92 -1.46
N ALA A 268 13.66 1.01 -1.81
CA ALA A 268 13.08 0.94 -3.15
C ALA A 268 12.22 2.18 -3.44
N ASN A 269 12.14 2.58 -4.70
CA ASN A 269 11.29 3.66 -5.17
C ASN A 269 10.02 3.08 -5.81
N LEU A 270 8.91 3.06 -5.08
CA LEU A 270 7.57 2.66 -5.51
C LEU A 270 6.64 3.89 -5.67
N SER A 271 7.21 5.08 -5.86
CA SER A 271 6.42 6.32 -5.95
C SER A 271 5.47 6.25 -7.14
N ASN A 272 4.21 6.62 -6.92
CA ASN A 272 3.13 6.55 -7.93
C ASN A 272 2.87 5.14 -8.51
N ALA A 273 3.41 4.08 -7.92
CA ALA A 273 3.16 2.72 -8.37
C ALA A 273 1.69 2.31 -8.12
N THR A 274 1.17 1.44 -8.98
CA THR A 274 -0.12 0.78 -8.78
C THR A 274 0.12 -0.57 -8.11
N LEU A 275 -0.22 -0.65 -6.83
CA LEU A 275 0.02 -1.76 -5.91
C LEU A 275 -1.31 -2.28 -5.32
N ILE A 276 -2.36 -2.26 -6.14
CA ILE A 276 -3.71 -2.66 -5.71
C ILE A 276 -3.69 -4.17 -5.43
N GLN A 277 -4.26 -4.59 -4.28
CA GLN A 277 -4.30 -5.99 -3.84
C GLN A 277 -2.92 -6.67 -3.75
N VAL A 278 -1.83 -5.90 -3.69
CA VAL A 278 -0.49 -6.47 -3.55
C VAL A 278 -0.35 -7.15 -2.18
N ASN A 279 0.37 -8.27 -2.13
CA ASN A 279 0.75 -8.89 -0.86
C ASN A 279 2.17 -8.48 -0.47
N LEU A 280 2.29 -7.59 0.51
CA LEU A 280 3.54 -7.10 1.11
C LEU A 280 3.70 -7.59 2.56
N SER A 281 2.97 -8.62 2.98
CA SER A 281 3.02 -9.06 4.38
C SER A 281 4.43 -9.51 4.77
N GLY A 282 4.88 -9.01 5.93
CA GLY A 282 6.23 -9.18 6.45
C GLY A 282 7.37 -8.59 5.61
N ALA A 283 7.08 -7.88 4.51
CA ALA A 283 8.11 -7.30 3.66
C ALA A 283 8.93 -6.21 4.39
N ASN A 284 10.18 -6.04 3.99
CA ASN A 284 11.04 -4.98 4.48
C ASN A 284 11.00 -3.77 3.54
N LEU A 285 10.25 -2.74 3.89
CA LEU A 285 10.12 -1.47 3.15
C LEU A 285 10.88 -0.31 3.81
N THR A 286 11.85 -0.60 4.69
CA THR A 286 12.58 0.42 5.44
C THR A 286 13.14 1.49 4.50
N GLY A 287 12.76 2.75 4.72
CA GLY A 287 13.23 3.88 3.91
C GLY A 287 12.75 3.89 2.44
N ALA A 288 11.83 3.02 2.05
CA ALA A 288 11.26 3.01 0.71
C ALA A 288 10.40 4.27 0.45
N SER A 289 10.22 4.61 -0.82
CA SER A 289 9.32 5.68 -1.25
C SER A 289 8.07 5.10 -1.89
N LEU A 290 6.92 5.25 -1.25
CA LEU A 290 5.59 4.90 -1.73
C LEU A 290 4.70 6.14 -1.92
N SER A 291 5.28 7.35 -1.99
CA SER A 291 4.53 8.60 -2.15
C SER A 291 3.62 8.53 -3.38
N GLY A 292 2.35 8.90 -3.21
CA GLY A 292 1.33 8.88 -4.27
C GLY A 292 0.96 7.50 -4.82
N SER A 293 1.45 6.40 -4.23
CA SER A 293 1.14 5.05 -4.68
C SER A 293 -0.31 4.64 -4.38
N LYS A 294 -0.82 3.67 -5.14
CA LYS A 294 -2.15 3.07 -4.93
C LYS A 294 -2.02 1.71 -4.26
N LEU A 295 -2.27 1.64 -2.96
CA LEU A 295 -2.21 0.45 -2.10
C LEU A 295 -3.61 0.00 -1.67
N ILE A 296 -4.61 0.20 -2.54
CA ILE A 296 -5.99 -0.18 -2.24
C ILE A 296 -6.06 -1.69 -2.03
N LEU A 297 -6.66 -2.14 -0.92
CA LEU A 297 -6.76 -3.56 -0.54
C LEU A 297 -5.40 -4.28 -0.40
N ALA A 298 -4.29 -3.55 -0.27
CA ALA A 298 -2.97 -4.16 -0.09
C ALA A 298 -2.85 -4.85 1.28
N ASN A 299 -2.16 -5.97 1.33
CA ASN A 299 -1.79 -6.62 2.58
C ASN A 299 -0.36 -6.20 2.99
N LEU A 300 -0.24 -5.34 3.99
CA LEU A 300 1.02 -4.87 4.60
C LEU A 300 1.19 -5.39 6.03
N SER A 301 0.44 -6.42 6.43
CA SER A 301 0.47 -6.95 7.80
C SER A 301 1.88 -7.37 8.21
N GLY A 302 2.29 -6.94 9.40
CA GLY A 302 3.63 -7.20 9.95
C GLY A 302 4.80 -6.61 9.15
N ALA A 303 4.57 -5.83 8.09
CA ALA A 303 5.63 -5.26 7.27
C ALA A 303 6.45 -4.22 8.06
N ASN A 304 7.74 -4.10 7.72
CA ASN A 304 8.59 -3.03 8.25
C ASN A 304 8.58 -1.82 7.32
N LEU A 305 7.78 -0.81 7.67
CA LEU A 305 7.62 0.47 6.99
C LEU A 305 8.35 1.61 7.72
N SER A 306 9.39 1.30 8.50
CA SER A 306 10.11 2.34 9.24
C SER A 306 10.81 3.32 8.31
N ASN A 307 10.69 4.62 8.59
CA ASN A 307 11.23 5.71 7.76
C ASN A 307 10.71 5.74 6.31
N THR A 308 9.62 5.05 6.01
CA THR A 308 9.04 5.00 4.67
C THR A 308 8.28 6.30 4.35
N ARG A 309 8.31 6.73 3.08
CA ARG A 309 7.49 7.85 2.59
C ARG A 309 6.21 7.32 1.96
N LEU A 310 5.07 7.57 2.57
CA LEU A 310 3.71 7.22 2.13
C LEU A 310 2.85 8.48 1.90
N ASP A 311 3.49 9.64 1.74
CA ASP A 311 2.78 10.91 1.54
C ASP A 311 1.82 10.82 0.35
N SER A 312 0.56 11.20 0.58
CA SER A 312 -0.52 11.13 -0.41
C SER A 312 -0.79 9.74 -0.99
N ALA A 313 -0.30 8.67 -0.37
CA ALA A 313 -0.60 7.30 -0.79
C ALA A 313 -2.08 6.96 -0.50
N ASN A 314 -2.67 6.13 -1.36
CA ASN A 314 -4.01 5.62 -1.17
C ASN A 314 -3.97 4.20 -0.58
N LEU A 315 -4.22 4.08 0.72
CA LEU A 315 -4.25 2.86 1.52
C LEU A 315 -5.69 2.45 1.87
N THR A 316 -6.67 2.82 1.05
CA THR A 316 -8.08 2.49 1.29
C THR A 316 -8.24 0.97 1.45
N GLN A 317 -8.84 0.53 2.55
CA GLN A 317 -9.05 -0.88 2.89
C GLN A 317 -7.76 -1.72 2.96
N ALA A 318 -6.59 -1.10 3.12
CA ALA A 318 -5.34 -1.83 3.29
C ALA A 318 -5.26 -2.47 4.69
N ASN A 319 -4.62 -3.63 4.78
CA ASN A 319 -4.30 -4.28 6.05
C ASN A 319 -2.87 -3.90 6.48
N LEU A 320 -2.73 -3.10 7.53
CA LEU A 320 -1.46 -2.73 8.18
C LEU A 320 -1.35 -3.30 9.59
N ALA A 321 -2.09 -4.37 9.92
CA ALA A 321 -2.07 -4.94 11.26
C ALA A 321 -0.65 -5.35 11.67
N GLY A 322 -0.21 -4.90 12.85
CA GLY A 322 1.13 -5.15 13.40
C GLY A 322 2.29 -4.51 12.62
N ALA A 323 2.02 -3.70 11.59
CA ALA A 323 3.08 -3.09 10.79
C ALA A 323 3.89 -2.06 11.59
N ASN A 324 5.18 -1.94 11.27
CA ASN A 324 6.06 -0.95 11.90
C ASN A 324 6.18 0.29 11.02
N LEU A 325 5.47 1.37 11.35
CA LEU A 325 5.51 2.67 10.67
C LEU A 325 6.31 3.72 11.47
N THR A 326 7.25 3.30 12.31
CA THR A 326 8.07 4.22 13.12
C THR A 326 8.79 5.23 12.22
N SER A 327 8.61 6.52 12.51
CA SER A 327 9.16 7.65 11.74
C SER A 327 8.78 7.68 10.25
N ALA A 328 7.71 6.98 9.86
CA ALA A 328 7.17 7.07 8.51
C ALA A 328 6.46 8.42 8.27
N SER A 329 6.48 8.89 7.02
CA SER A 329 5.68 10.05 6.60
C SER A 329 4.45 9.59 5.87
N LEU A 330 3.27 9.88 6.38
CA LEU A 330 1.95 9.55 5.84
C LEU A 330 1.13 10.83 5.62
N SER A 331 1.79 11.96 5.35
CA SER A 331 1.08 13.23 5.22
C SER A 331 0.07 13.17 4.07
N SER A 332 -1.17 13.59 4.34
CA SER A 332 -2.30 13.52 3.39
C SER A 332 -2.61 12.11 2.85
N ALA A 333 -2.14 11.04 3.50
CA ALA A 333 -2.45 9.68 3.08
C ALA A 333 -3.95 9.34 3.31
N ASN A 334 -4.53 8.53 2.44
CA ASN A 334 -5.89 8.04 2.59
C ASN A 334 -5.89 6.65 3.21
N LEU A 335 -6.26 6.54 4.48
CA LEU A 335 -6.37 5.30 5.27
C LEU A 335 -7.84 4.92 5.51
N THR A 336 -8.76 5.35 4.64
CA THR A 336 -10.19 5.03 4.78
C THR A 336 -10.39 3.51 4.87
N GLN A 337 -11.07 3.06 5.93
CA GLN A 337 -11.33 1.65 6.21
C GLN A 337 -10.08 0.75 6.31
N ALA A 338 -8.89 1.32 6.50
CA ALA A 338 -7.68 0.53 6.71
C ALA A 338 -7.69 -0.12 8.11
N ASP A 339 -7.08 -1.30 8.22
CA ASP A 339 -6.82 -1.94 9.51
C ASP A 339 -5.40 -1.59 9.97
N LEU A 340 -5.28 -0.82 11.05
CA LEU A 340 -3.98 -0.50 11.68
C LEU A 340 -3.85 -1.15 13.06
N SER A 341 -4.61 -2.20 13.37
CA SER A 341 -4.56 -2.87 14.67
C SER A 341 -3.12 -3.21 15.06
N GLU A 342 -2.70 -2.83 16.27
CA GLU A 342 -1.36 -3.07 16.82
C GLU A 342 -0.19 -2.44 16.03
N ALA A 343 -0.47 -1.54 15.07
CA ALA A 343 0.57 -0.85 14.32
C ALA A 343 1.41 0.10 15.20
N LYS A 344 2.67 0.31 14.82
CA LYS A 344 3.59 1.24 15.50
C LYS A 344 3.71 2.53 14.70
N LEU A 345 3.16 3.64 15.20
CA LEU A 345 3.20 4.98 14.59
C LEU A 345 4.11 5.94 15.36
N ILE A 346 5.14 5.43 16.04
CA ILE A 346 6.04 6.23 16.87
C ILE A 346 6.72 7.28 16.00
N ASN A 347 6.62 8.56 16.38
CA ASN A 347 7.15 9.71 15.63
C ASN A 347 6.70 9.78 14.15
N ALA A 348 5.59 9.12 13.78
CA ALA A 348 5.08 9.16 12.41
C ALA A 348 4.41 10.50 12.13
N ASN A 349 4.56 11.00 10.90
CA ASN A 349 3.85 12.19 10.45
C ASN A 349 2.55 11.78 9.75
N LEU A 350 1.40 11.99 10.38
CA LEU A 350 0.06 11.68 9.87
C LEU A 350 -0.76 12.95 9.61
N SER A 351 -0.08 14.09 9.44
CA SER A 351 -0.76 15.37 9.22
C SER A 351 -1.68 15.30 8.01
N SER A 352 -2.92 15.75 8.14
CA SER A 352 -3.95 15.71 7.09
C SER A 352 -4.34 14.31 6.60
N ALA A 353 -3.92 13.23 7.28
CA ALA A 353 -4.30 11.87 6.90
C ALA A 353 -5.80 11.62 7.15
N ASN A 354 -6.42 10.79 6.31
CA ASN A 354 -7.83 10.43 6.43
C ASN A 354 -8.00 9.02 6.99
N PHE A 355 -8.53 8.89 8.21
CA PHE A 355 -8.77 7.63 8.89
C PHE A 355 -10.25 7.19 8.91
N THR A 356 -11.12 7.80 8.10
CA THR A 356 -12.57 7.50 8.14
C THR A 356 -12.84 5.98 8.10
N GLY A 357 -13.46 5.44 9.16
CA GLY A 357 -13.78 4.01 9.27
C GLY A 357 -12.59 3.06 9.48
N ALA A 358 -11.38 3.58 9.75
CA ALA A 358 -10.22 2.76 10.05
C ALA A 358 -10.31 2.05 11.42
N THR A 359 -9.67 0.90 11.54
CA THR A 359 -9.53 0.19 12.83
C THR A 359 -8.21 0.60 13.49
N LEU A 360 -8.28 1.12 14.72
CA LEU A 360 -7.14 1.77 15.40
C LEU A 360 -6.79 1.16 16.77
N THR A 361 -7.16 -0.10 17.00
CA THR A 361 -6.99 -0.78 18.29
C THR A 361 -5.52 -1.09 18.57
N GLY A 362 -5.06 -0.90 19.81
CA GLY A 362 -3.71 -1.29 20.23
C GLY A 362 -2.54 -0.51 19.59
N ILE A 363 -2.81 0.60 18.92
CA ILE A 363 -1.77 1.38 18.23
C ILE A 363 -0.86 2.11 19.23
N ASN A 364 0.43 2.16 18.91
CA ASN A 364 1.37 3.05 19.60
C ASN A 364 1.54 4.38 18.85
N TRP A 365 1.01 5.46 19.43
CA TRP A 365 0.99 6.82 18.87
C TRP A 365 2.08 7.76 19.41
N ALA A 366 3.07 7.23 20.15
CA ALA A 366 4.02 8.07 20.87
C ALA A 366 4.76 9.04 19.91
N GLY A 367 4.62 10.35 20.14
CA GLY A 367 5.26 11.39 19.33
C GLY A 367 4.72 11.56 17.90
N ALA A 368 3.61 10.88 17.56
CA ALA A 368 2.99 11.06 16.25
C ALA A 368 2.44 12.49 16.07
N ASN A 369 2.44 12.98 14.83
CA ASN A 369 1.77 14.23 14.47
C ASN A 369 0.46 13.92 13.73
N LEU A 370 -0.67 14.40 14.25
CA LEU A 370 -2.01 14.19 13.70
C LEU A 370 -2.72 15.52 13.38
N ASP A 371 -1.95 16.60 13.20
CA ASP A 371 -2.50 17.90 12.82
C ASP A 371 -3.35 17.79 11.55
N SER A 372 -4.54 18.38 11.57
CA SER A 372 -5.53 18.36 10.47
C SER A 372 -6.00 16.96 10.06
N ALA A 373 -5.68 15.89 10.81
CA ALA A 373 -6.12 14.54 10.47
C ALA A 373 -7.64 14.39 10.60
N ASN A 374 -8.24 13.61 9.70
CA ASN A 374 -9.65 13.24 9.79
C ASN A 374 -9.81 11.93 10.55
N LEU A 375 -10.25 12.04 11.80
CA LEU A 375 -10.47 10.96 12.77
C LEU A 375 -11.96 10.82 13.11
N SER A 376 -12.86 11.33 12.27
CA SER A 376 -14.30 11.37 12.54
C SER A 376 -14.95 9.99 12.55
N PHE A 377 -15.97 9.82 13.39
CA PHE A 377 -16.76 8.60 13.58
C PHE A 377 -15.96 7.38 14.05
N LEU A 378 -14.79 7.59 14.66
CA LEU A 378 -13.93 6.50 15.12
C LEU A 378 -14.19 6.14 16.59
N ASP A 379 -13.96 4.87 16.92
CA ASP A 379 -13.77 4.45 18.30
C ASP A 379 -12.29 4.59 18.67
N LEU A 380 -12.03 5.59 19.50
CA LEU A 380 -10.74 5.96 20.07
C LEU A 380 -10.80 5.88 21.60
N SER A 381 -11.68 5.02 22.14
CA SER A 381 -11.75 4.79 23.57
C SER A 381 -10.40 4.33 24.13
N GLY A 382 -9.98 4.93 25.23
CA GLY A 382 -8.67 4.66 25.84
C GLY A 382 -7.46 5.11 25.01
N PHE A 383 -7.65 5.91 23.95
CA PHE A 383 -6.56 6.50 23.17
C PHE A 383 -5.54 7.17 24.09
N ASN A 384 -4.25 6.84 23.93
CA ASN A 384 -3.22 7.23 24.89
C ASN A 384 -1.99 7.78 24.18
N SER A 385 -1.77 9.09 24.30
CA SER A 385 -0.53 9.73 23.84
C SER A 385 -0.27 11.02 24.62
N VAL A 386 0.93 11.12 25.18
CA VAL A 386 1.38 12.30 25.92
C VAL A 386 2.00 13.29 24.95
N GLY A 387 1.59 14.56 25.01
CA GLY A 387 2.17 15.64 24.21
C GLY A 387 1.82 15.58 22.71
N ILE A 388 0.76 14.86 22.34
CA ILE A 388 0.40 14.69 20.93
C ILE A 388 -0.16 15.98 20.32
N SER A 389 0.24 16.25 19.06
CA SER A 389 -0.30 17.36 18.28
C SER A 389 -1.52 16.91 17.49
N LEU A 390 -2.65 17.56 17.75
CA LEU A 390 -3.99 17.29 17.20
C LEU A 390 -4.63 18.60 16.69
N ARG A 391 -3.81 19.61 16.32
CA ARG A 391 -4.33 20.93 15.94
C ARG A 391 -5.15 20.80 14.67
N TYR A 392 -6.29 21.46 14.59
CA TYR A 392 -7.22 21.37 13.44
C TYR A 392 -7.76 19.96 13.14
N ALA A 393 -7.49 18.95 13.98
CA ALA A 393 -7.92 17.58 13.73
C ALA A 393 -9.45 17.45 13.84
N ASN A 394 -10.03 16.58 13.03
CA ASN A 394 -11.47 16.34 13.01
C ASN A 394 -11.83 15.05 13.75
N PHE A 395 -12.45 15.18 14.91
CA PHE A 395 -12.97 14.12 15.77
C PHE A 395 -14.50 14.06 15.80
N ARG A 396 -15.19 14.69 14.84
CA ARG A 396 -16.66 14.74 14.81
C ARG A 396 -17.30 13.37 15.08
N ASN A 397 -18.22 13.31 16.04
CA ASN A 397 -18.97 12.11 16.43
C ASN A 397 -18.10 10.90 16.80
N SER A 398 -16.86 11.11 17.22
CA SER A 398 -15.95 10.02 17.62
C SER A 398 -16.11 9.70 19.09
N ASN A 399 -15.79 8.46 19.47
CA ASN A 399 -15.72 8.05 20.86
C ASN A 399 -14.29 8.20 21.37
N LEU A 400 -14.03 9.17 22.24
CA LEU A 400 -12.74 9.34 22.92
C LEU A 400 -12.86 9.04 24.43
N SER A 401 -13.89 8.31 24.86
CA SER A 401 -14.08 8.04 26.30
C SER A 401 -12.83 7.45 26.93
N GLU A 402 -12.48 7.96 28.11
CA GLU A 402 -11.30 7.51 28.88
C GLU A 402 -9.94 7.71 28.19
N ALA A 403 -9.88 8.49 27.10
CA ALA A 403 -8.62 8.82 26.46
C ALA A 403 -7.68 9.60 27.40
N LYS A 404 -6.37 9.39 27.23
CA LYS A 404 -5.28 10.05 27.95
C LYS A 404 -4.58 11.01 27.01
N LEU A 405 -4.99 12.28 27.07
CA LEU A 405 -4.51 13.37 26.20
C LEU A 405 -3.64 14.36 26.98
N VAL A 406 -2.81 13.87 27.90
CA VAL A 406 -1.96 14.70 28.77
C VAL A 406 -1.01 15.54 27.93
N ASN A 407 -0.98 16.86 28.15
CA ASN A 407 -0.20 17.85 27.39
C ASN A 407 -0.48 17.88 25.88
N ALA A 408 -1.62 17.33 25.43
CA ALA A 408 -1.98 17.37 24.01
C ALA A 408 -2.41 18.79 23.56
N ASP A 409 -2.11 19.12 22.31
CA ASP A 409 -2.60 20.36 21.68
C ASP A 409 -3.74 20.04 20.72
N LEU A 410 -4.97 20.40 21.11
CA LEU A 410 -6.19 20.26 20.31
C LEU A 410 -6.70 21.64 19.86
N SER A 411 -5.83 22.64 19.74
CA SER A 411 -6.23 23.96 19.28
C SER A 411 -6.92 23.88 17.92
N GLU A 412 -8.07 24.55 17.79
CA GLU A 412 -8.90 24.55 16.58
C GLU A 412 -9.43 23.17 16.13
N ALA A 413 -9.32 22.13 16.97
CA ALA A 413 -9.86 20.80 16.64
C ALA A 413 -11.40 20.79 16.58
N ASN A 414 -11.96 19.97 15.70
CA ASN A 414 -13.40 19.75 15.60
C ASN A 414 -13.81 18.50 16.38
N LEU A 415 -14.36 18.69 17.57
CA LEU A 415 -14.87 17.68 18.50
C LEU A 415 -16.40 17.66 18.54
N THR A 416 -17.08 18.16 17.50
CA THR A 416 -18.55 18.25 17.46
C THR A 416 -19.19 16.89 17.72
N GLY A 417 -20.07 16.79 18.72
CA GLY A 417 -20.78 15.56 19.07
C GLY A 417 -19.90 14.41 19.59
N ALA A 418 -18.61 14.65 19.85
CA ALA A 418 -17.71 13.62 20.34
C ALA A 418 -18.06 13.19 21.78
N ASN A 419 -17.83 11.91 22.09
CA ASN A 419 -17.90 11.43 23.46
C ASN A 419 -16.53 11.62 24.14
N LEU A 420 -16.46 12.53 25.11
CA LEU A 420 -15.24 12.94 25.81
C LEU A 420 -15.33 12.66 27.32
N SER A 421 -16.24 11.77 27.72
CA SER A 421 -16.41 11.40 29.12
C SER A 421 -15.16 10.71 29.67
N GLY A 422 -14.75 11.10 30.88
CA GLY A 422 -13.60 10.51 31.55
C GLY A 422 -12.23 10.78 30.92
N VAL A 423 -12.14 11.65 29.90
CA VAL A 423 -10.86 12.01 29.28
C VAL A 423 -9.96 12.72 30.28
N ASN A 424 -8.67 12.35 30.30
CA ASN A 424 -7.65 13.07 31.04
C ASN A 424 -7.04 14.19 30.19
N TRP A 425 -7.41 15.42 30.53
CA TRP A 425 -6.99 16.65 29.87
C TRP A 425 -5.83 17.39 30.55
N THR A 426 -5.10 16.73 31.44
CA THR A 426 -4.07 17.42 32.25
C THR A 426 -3.04 18.11 31.34
N GLY A 427 -2.95 19.44 31.43
CA GLY A 427 -2.00 20.25 30.65
C GLY A 427 -2.36 20.41 29.17
N SER A 428 -3.51 19.92 28.71
CA SER A 428 -3.93 20.03 27.32
C SER A 428 -4.42 21.45 26.97
N ILE A 429 -4.37 21.80 25.68
CA ILE A 429 -4.85 23.08 25.15
C ILE A 429 -6.00 22.82 24.17
N LEU A 430 -7.12 23.52 24.33
CA LEU A 430 -8.31 23.41 23.46
C LEU A 430 -8.78 24.80 22.99
N ASN A 431 -7.85 25.72 22.78
CA ASN A 431 -8.18 27.06 22.33
C ASN A 431 -8.87 27.01 20.97
N SER A 432 -9.98 27.74 20.83
CA SER A 432 -10.79 27.81 19.60
C SER A 432 -11.31 26.47 19.09
N ALA A 433 -11.24 25.39 19.89
CA ALA A 433 -11.77 24.09 19.49
C ALA A 433 -13.30 24.13 19.41
N ASN A 434 -13.87 23.33 18.51
CA ASN A 434 -15.32 23.17 18.38
C ASN A 434 -15.80 21.92 19.09
N LEU A 435 -16.31 22.07 20.32
CA LEU A 435 -16.90 21.04 21.15
C LEU A 435 -18.44 21.08 21.15
N SER A 436 -19.07 21.65 20.13
CA SER A 436 -20.54 21.78 20.11
C SER A 436 -21.23 20.41 20.20
N GLY A 437 -22.21 20.30 21.09
CA GLY A 437 -22.93 19.05 21.36
C GLY A 437 -22.07 17.91 21.94
N ALA A 438 -20.81 18.15 22.31
CA ALA A 438 -19.94 17.10 22.85
C ALA A 438 -20.37 16.66 24.26
N ASN A 439 -20.10 15.40 24.60
CA ASN A 439 -20.32 14.89 25.95
C ASN A 439 -19.03 15.00 26.79
N LEU A 440 -18.99 15.97 27.70
CA LEU A 440 -17.90 16.23 28.65
C LEU A 440 -18.34 15.93 30.10
N SER A 441 -19.38 15.10 30.29
CA SER A 441 -19.91 14.81 31.63
C SER A 441 -18.84 14.19 32.53
N GLY A 442 -18.72 14.74 33.75
CA GLY A 442 -17.73 14.32 34.74
C GLY A 442 -16.27 14.56 34.35
N ALA A 443 -15.98 15.25 33.25
CA ALA A 443 -14.61 15.48 32.79
C ALA A 443 -13.82 16.37 33.78
N ASN A 444 -12.54 16.06 33.97
CA ASN A 444 -11.63 16.93 34.71
C ASN A 444 -11.03 17.97 33.75
N LEU A 445 -11.52 19.20 33.86
CA LEU A 445 -11.14 20.36 33.06
C LEU A 445 -10.51 21.46 33.95
N CYS A 446 -9.98 21.09 35.12
CA CYS A 446 -9.43 22.05 36.07
C CYS A 446 -8.19 22.75 35.48
N GLY A 447 -8.23 24.09 35.41
CA GLY A 447 -7.15 24.92 34.88
C GLY A 447 -6.98 24.88 33.35
N ILE A 448 -7.89 24.21 32.63
CA ILE A 448 -7.75 24.03 31.18
C ILE A 448 -7.95 25.34 30.42
N SER A 449 -7.28 25.48 29.27
CA SER A 449 -7.53 26.59 28.35
C SER A 449 -8.55 26.19 27.28
N LEU A 450 -9.73 26.80 27.36
CA LEU A 450 -10.86 26.72 26.43
C LEU A 450 -11.18 28.12 25.86
N GLN A 451 -10.17 28.98 25.73
CA GLN A 451 -10.35 30.33 25.22
C GLN A 451 -10.95 30.28 23.81
N ALA A 452 -12.01 31.06 23.58
CA ALA A 452 -12.75 31.11 22.32
C ALA A 452 -13.32 29.76 21.81
N ALA A 453 -13.36 28.73 22.65
CA ALA A 453 -13.90 27.43 22.27
C ALA A 453 -15.43 27.50 22.07
N ASN A 454 -15.94 26.70 21.12
CA ASN A 454 -17.37 26.54 20.91
C ASN A 454 -17.89 25.33 21.69
N LEU A 455 -18.59 25.55 22.79
CA LEU A 455 -19.21 24.56 23.67
C LEU A 455 -20.74 24.57 23.56
N SER A 456 -21.30 25.12 22.48
CA SER A 456 -22.76 25.24 22.36
C SER A 456 -23.46 23.88 22.43
N GLY A 457 -24.47 23.77 23.28
CA GLY A 457 -25.21 22.53 23.53
C GLY A 457 -24.39 21.38 24.13
N ALA A 458 -23.14 21.60 24.55
CA ALA A 458 -22.31 20.56 25.14
C ALA A 458 -22.83 20.14 26.53
N ASN A 459 -22.64 18.87 26.87
CA ASN A 459 -22.96 18.35 28.20
C ASN A 459 -21.73 18.42 29.10
N LEU A 460 -21.69 19.36 30.04
CA LEU A 460 -20.65 19.52 31.06
C LEU A 460 -21.17 19.16 32.47
N SER A 461 -22.21 18.33 32.57
CA SER A 461 -22.76 17.97 33.87
C SER A 461 -21.69 17.32 34.74
N ASP A 462 -21.61 17.74 36.01
CA ASP A 462 -20.64 17.25 37.00
C ASP A 462 -19.15 17.43 36.63
N ALA A 463 -18.84 18.20 35.58
CA ALA A 463 -17.46 18.47 35.17
C ALA A 463 -16.73 19.37 36.19
N ASP A 464 -15.41 19.19 36.31
CA ASP A 464 -14.56 20.05 37.12
C ASP A 464 -13.92 21.15 36.26
N LEU A 465 -14.48 22.35 36.29
CA LEU A 465 -14.04 23.54 35.54
C LEU A 465 -13.29 24.55 36.43
N ARG A 466 -12.82 24.14 37.62
CA ARG A 466 -12.14 25.08 38.53
C ARG A 466 -10.94 25.72 37.83
N ASN A 467 -10.82 27.05 37.92
CA ASN A 467 -9.76 27.83 37.27
C ASN A 467 -9.65 27.66 35.73
N ALA A 468 -10.65 27.09 35.06
CA ALA A 468 -10.63 26.97 33.60
C ALA A 468 -10.71 28.35 32.93
N ASN A 469 -10.01 28.55 31.82
CA ASN A 469 -10.11 29.74 31.00
C ASN A 469 -11.16 29.54 29.90
N LEU A 470 -12.35 30.09 30.10
CA LEU A 470 -13.49 30.10 29.16
C LEU A 470 -13.70 31.48 28.53
N SER A 471 -12.68 32.35 28.53
CA SER A 471 -12.83 33.69 27.98
C SER A 471 -13.19 33.62 26.49
N TYR A 472 -14.18 34.42 26.06
CA TYR A 472 -14.74 34.41 24.71
C TYR A 472 -15.39 33.08 24.25
N ALA A 473 -15.55 32.09 25.14
CA ALA A 473 -16.14 30.80 24.77
C ALA A 473 -17.65 30.93 24.49
N ASN A 474 -18.16 30.10 23.58
CA ASN A 474 -19.60 29.99 23.35
C ASN A 474 -20.19 28.83 24.16
N LEU A 475 -20.94 29.09 25.23
CA LEU A 475 -21.62 28.09 26.05
C LEU A 475 -23.14 28.11 25.86
N GLU A 476 -23.62 28.62 24.72
CA GLU A 476 -25.05 28.70 24.44
C GLU A 476 -25.72 27.34 24.58
N ASN A 477 -26.77 27.25 25.41
CA ASN A 477 -27.50 26.02 25.73
C ASN A 477 -26.66 24.86 26.29
N ALA A 478 -25.44 25.12 26.79
CA ALA A 478 -24.63 24.10 27.44
C ALA A 478 -25.23 23.68 28.81
N ASN A 479 -24.98 22.44 29.22
CA ASN A 479 -25.46 21.92 30.51
C ASN A 479 -24.33 21.84 31.53
N LEU A 480 -24.34 22.69 32.57
CA LEU A 480 -23.34 22.70 33.66
C LEU A 480 -23.91 22.19 34.98
N LYS A 481 -25.06 21.52 34.99
CA LYS A 481 -25.66 20.99 36.24
C LYS A 481 -24.63 20.18 37.04
N GLY A 482 -24.41 20.53 38.31
CA GLY A 482 -23.44 19.87 39.19
C GLY A 482 -21.96 20.22 38.93
N ALA A 483 -21.64 21.01 37.91
CA ALA A 483 -20.26 21.36 37.57
C ALA A 483 -19.59 22.26 38.62
N LYS A 484 -18.29 22.07 38.84
CA LYS A 484 -17.48 22.90 39.73
C LYS A 484 -16.84 24.04 38.93
N VAL A 485 -17.28 25.28 39.15
CA VAL A 485 -16.87 26.44 38.32
C VAL A 485 -16.05 27.49 39.08
N GLN A 486 -15.55 27.17 40.28
CA GLN A 486 -14.85 28.15 41.12
C GLN A 486 -13.57 28.65 40.42
N GLY A 487 -13.44 29.97 40.27
CA GLY A 487 -12.30 30.59 39.60
C GLY A 487 -12.30 30.47 38.07
N ALA A 488 -13.33 29.88 37.45
CA ALA A 488 -13.42 29.83 36.00
C ALA A 488 -13.54 31.25 35.41
N ASN A 489 -12.72 31.57 34.41
CA ASN A 489 -12.75 32.86 33.72
C ASN A 489 -13.76 32.80 32.56
N VAL A 490 -14.95 33.39 32.74
CA VAL A 490 -16.02 33.46 31.74
C VAL A 490 -16.15 34.84 31.08
N ASN A 491 -15.08 35.64 31.08
CA ASN A 491 -15.09 36.98 30.49
C ASN A 491 -15.50 36.93 29.00
N LYS A 492 -16.55 37.68 28.62
CA LYS A 492 -17.13 37.72 27.28
C LYS A 492 -17.61 36.35 26.75
N ALA A 493 -17.82 35.37 27.61
CA ALA A 493 -18.43 34.12 27.21
C ALA A 493 -19.91 34.31 26.87
N ASN A 494 -20.40 33.65 25.81
CA ASN A 494 -21.83 33.59 25.53
C ASN A 494 -22.48 32.53 26.43
N LEU A 495 -23.30 32.96 27.39
CA LEU A 495 -23.96 32.09 28.37
C LEU A 495 -25.47 31.97 28.13
N LYS A 496 -25.95 32.32 26.94
CA LYS A 496 -27.38 32.30 26.60
C LYS A 496 -27.97 30.90 26.78
N GLY A 497 -29.05 30.76 27.54
CA GLY A 497 -29.76 29.49 27.70
C GLY A 497 -28.98 28.40 28.43
N ILE A 498 -27.83 28.72 29.05
CA ILE A 498 -27.01 27.76 29.81
C ILE A 498 -27.79 27.20 31.00
N VAL A 499 -27.58 25.93 31.33
CA VAL A 499 -28.02 25.34 32.60
C VAL A 499 -26.90 25.50 33.61
N MET A 500 -27.14 26.23 34.69
CA MET A 500 -26.19 26.54 35.75
C MET A 500 -25.90 25.34 36.66
N PRO A 501 -24.84 25.37 37.49
CA PRO A 501 -24.53 24.29 38.42
C PRO A 501 -25.65 23.85 39.37
N ASP A 502 -26.54 24.77 39.76
CA ASP A 502 -27.72 24.49 40.58
C ASP A 502 -28.91 23.89 39.80
N GLY A 503 -28.78 23.77 38.47
CA GLY A 503 -29.81 23.28 37.56
C GLY A 503 -30.76 24.34 37.02
N THR A 504 -30.62 25.61 37.40
CA THR A 504 -31.42 26.71 36.85
C THR A 504 -30.98 27.04 35.42
N LYS A 505 -31.91 27.47 34.56
CA LYS A 505 -31.59 27.90 33.20
C LYS A 505 -31.47 29.42 33.18
N ARG A 506 -30.40 29.95 32.58
CA ARG A 506 -30.27 31.40 32.36
C ARG A 506 -31.24 31.82 31.25
N GLU A 507 -32.31 32.51 31.63
CA GLU A 507 -33.26 33.10 30.68
C GLU A 507 -32.60 34.24 29.89
N GLU A 508 -33.08 34.49 28.67
CA GLU A 508 -32.62 35.62 27.85
C GLU A 508 -32.84 36.93 28.64
N GLU A 509 -31.78 37.72 28.83
CA GLU A 509 -31.95 39.13 29.20
C GLU A 509 -32.76 39.78 28.09
N LYS A 510 -34.02 40.14 28.37
CA LYS A 510 -34.83 40.97 27.47
C LYS A 510 -34.01 42.22 27.16
N PRO A 511 -33.92 42.66 25.89
CA PRO A 511 -33.23 43.90 25.59
C PRO A 511 -33.88 45.01 26.41
N GLU A 512 -33.08 45.76 27.16
CA GLU A 512 -33.51 46.99 27.81
C GLU A 512 -34.20 47.85 26.75
N GLN A 513 -35.52 48.01 26.87
CA GLN A 513 -36.22 49.06 26.17
C GLN A 513 -35.77 50.36 26.83
N SER A 514 -34.80 51.01 26.20
CA SER A 514 -34.43 52.39 26.51
C SER A 514 -35.63 53.28 26.19
N GLU A 515 -36.33 53.73 27.23
CA GLU A 515 -37.30 54.84 27.18
C GLU A 515 -36.63 56.18 26.89
#